data_AF-A0A3M1WGD6-F1
#
_entry.id   AF-A0A3M1WGD6-F1
#
_cell.length_a   1.000
_cell.length_b   1.000
_cell.length_c   1.000
_cell.angle_alpha   90.00
_cell.angle_beta   90.00
_cell.angle_gamma   90.00
#
_symmetry.space_group_name_H-M   'P 1'
#
loop_
_entity.id
_entity.type
_entity.pdbx_description
1 polymer ?
#
loop_
_entity_poly.entity_id
_entity_poly.type
_entity_poly.pdbx_seq_one_letter_code
_entity_poly.pdbx_strand_id
1 'polypeptide(L)' 'CRSRAEERWSLSPLTFPHPLVRVILAEQLYRAWSLLNNHPYHRA' A
#
# COMPACT_ATOMS: atom_id res chain seq x y z
N CYS A 1 16.73 -8.61 9.31
CA CYS A 1 15.37 -8.52 8.75
C CYS A 1 15.35 -8.44 7.22
N ARG A 2 16.15 -7.57 6.57
CA ARG A 2 16.11 -7.39 5.10
C ARG A 2 16.44 -8.66 4.29
N SER A 3 17.33 -9.53 4.78
CA SER A 3 17.69 -10.80 4.14
C SER A 3 16.60 -11.88 4.20
N ARG A 4 15.58 -11.70 5.04
CA ARG A 4 14.44 -12.62 5.17
C ARG A 4 13.22 -12.21 4.35
N ALA A 5 13.22 -11.02 3.77
CA ALA A 5 12.09 -10.52 3.00
C ALA A 5 12.19 -11.03 1.56
N GLU A 6 11.16 -11.74 1.10
CA GLU A 6 11.04 -12.20 -0.29
C GLU A 6 10.80 -11.03 -1.23
N GLU A 7 10.04 -10.04 -0.77
CA GLU A 7 9.71 -8.84 -1.52
C GLU A 7 9.98 -7.57 -0.72
N ARG A 8 10.27 -6.48 -1.45
CA ARG A 8 10.49 -5.15 -0.88
C ARG A 8 9.76 -4.12 -1.72
N TRP A 9 8.75 -3.50 -1.13
CA TRP A 9 7.97 -2.46 -1.79
C TRP A 9 8.41 -1.08 -1.33
N SER A 10 8.49 -0.15 -2.28
CA SER A 10 8.71 1.27 -2.01
C SER A 10 7.39 2.00 -2.16
N LEU A 11 6.93 2.69 -1.11
CA LEU A 11 5.70 3.48 -1.16
C LEU A 11 5.89 4.80 -1.91
N SER A 12 7.09 5.39 -1.85
CA SER A 12 7.50 6.59 -2.58
C SER A 12 8.99 6.86 -2.29
N PRO A 13 9.68 7.68 -3.10
CA PRO A 13 11.04 8.16 -2.79
C PRO A 13 11.14 9.05 -1.54
N LEU A 14 10.00 9.48 -0.95
CA LEU A 14 9.96 10.30 0.26
C LEU A 14 10.08 9.45 1.53
N THR A 15 10.57 10.06 2.61
CA THR A 15 10.57 9.44 3.94
C THR A 15 9.30 9.81 4.69
N PHE A 16 8.51 8.81 5.09
CA PHE A 16 7.29 9.01 5.87
C PHE A 16 7.48 8.64 7.33
N PRO A 17 6.78 9.31 8.27
CA PRO A 17 6.69 8.86 9.66
C PRO A 17 6.07 7.46 9.75
N HIS A 18 6.61 6.60 10.63
CA HIS A 18 6.14 5.21 10.77
C HIS A 18 4.62 5.06 11.01
N PRO A 19 3.96 5.90 11.83
CA PRO A 19 2.50 5.80 12.01
C PRO A 19 1.71 6.05 10.72
N LEU A 20 2.19 6.96 9.86
CA LEU A 20 1.54 7.32 8.61
C LEU A 20 1.64 6.19 7.57
N VAL A 21 2.79 5.51 7.51
CA VAL A 21 3.02 4.37 6.61
C VAL A 21 1.96 3.28 6.78
N ARG A 22 1.52 3.03 8.02
CA ARG A 22 0.48 2.03 8.31
C ARG A 22 -0.86 2.36 7.64
N VAL A 23 -1.26 3.63 7.72
CA VAL A 23 -2.52 4.11 7.14
C VAL A 23 -2.44 4.09 5.61
N ILE A 24 -1.34 4.57 5.05
CA ILE A 24 -1.10 4.57 3.60
C ILE A 24 -1.15 3.14 3.07
N LEU A 25 -0.42 2.22 3.68
CA LEU A 25 -0.37 0.83 3.22
C LEU A 25 -1.76 0.17 3.28
N ALA A 26 -2.52 0.40 4.36
CA ALA A 26 -3.88 -0.14 4.49
C ALA A 26 -4.81 0.38 3.40
N GLU A 27 -4.75 1.68 3.09
CA GLU A 27 -5.55 2.28 2.02
C GLU A 27 -5.17 1.74 0.64
N GLN A 28 -3.87 1.60 0.35
CA GLN A 28 -3.39 1.08 -0.94
C GLN A 28 -3.79 -0.39 -1.14
N LEU A 29 -3.73 -1.22 -0.09
CA LEU A 29 -4.23 -2.59 -0.15
C LEU A 29 -5.75 -2.64 -0.37
N TYR A 30 -6.51 -1.78 0.32
CA TYR A 30 -7.95 -1.68 0.11
C TYR A 30 -8.30 -1.22 -1.31
N ARG A 31 -7.53 -0.29 -1.86
CA ARG A 31 -7.67 0.17 -3.25
C ARG A 31 -7.39 -0.95 -4.24
N ALA A 32 -6.31 -1.70 -4.06
CA ALA A 32 -5.98 -2.85 -4.91
C ALA A 32 -7.10 -3.91 -4.86
N TRP A 33 -7.59 -4.24 -3.65
CA TRP A 33 -8.72 -5.14 -3.49
C TRP A 33 -9.99 -4.60 -4.18
N SER A 34 -10.30 -3.32 -4.00
CA SER A 34 -11.48 -2.69 -4.62
C SER A 34 -11.43 -2.77 -6.14
N LEU A 35 -10.26 -2.56 -6.74
CA LEU A 35 -10.04 -2.68 -8.18
C LEU A 35 -10.28 -4.13 -8.66
N LEU A 36 -9.71 -5.12 -7.95
CA LEU A 36 -9.89 -6.54 -8.28
C LEU A 36 -11.35 -7.00 -8.16
N ASN A 37 -12.12 -6.38 -7.26
CA ASN A 37 -13.54 -6.71 -7.04
C ASN A 37 -14.51 -5.84 -7.86
N ASN A 38 -14.00 -5.02 -8.79
CA ASN A 38 -14.80 -4.06 -9.57
C ASN A 38 -15.70 -3.16 -8.70
N HIS A 39 -15.22 -2.83 -7.49
CA HIS A 39 -15.97 -1.99 -6.56
C HIS A 39 -15.88 -0.52 -7.00
N PRO A 40 -16.98 0.27 -6.92
CA PRO A 40 -17.04 1.66 -7.39
C PRO A 40 -16.22 2.66 -6.54
N TYR A 41 -15.34 2.16 -5.66
CA TYR A 41 -14.46 2.98 -4.83
C TYR A 41 -13.37 3.66 -5.68
N HIS A 42 -12.87 2.94 -6.70
CA HIS A 42 -11.95 3.51 -7.67
C HIS A 42 -12.76 4.04 -8.86
N ARG A 43 -13.22 5.29 -8.76
CA ARG A 43 -13.83 6.01 -9.89
C ARG A 43 -12.69 6.57 -10.74
N ALA A 44 -12.48 5.97 -11.92
CA ALA A 44 -11.71 6.56 -13.00
C ALA A 44 -12.52 7.65 -13.71
#